data_AF-A0A940I1T3-F1
#
_entry.id   AF-A0A940I1T3-F1
#
_cell.length_a   1.000
_cell.length_b   1.000
_cell.length_c   1.000
_cell.angle_alpha   90.00
_cell.angle_beta   90.00
_cell.angle_gamma   90.00
#
_symmetry.space_group_name_H-M   'P 1'
#
loop_
_entity.id
_entity.type
_entity.pdbx_description
1 polymer ?
#
loop_
_entity_poly.entity_id
_entity_poly.type
_entity_poly.pdbx_seq_one_letter_code
_entity_poly.pdbx_strand_id
1 'polypeptide(L)'
;MKKIILKIFLSELERQCNFARIALEQLNIGIKEMNLELIWYSIQSFLIATANISKIFWPSSKKHKERGEKLRKILGIDDNFLIKSRKFRNHFEHFDERIDEWIGKSRNHNFIDSNIGSINMIQGVDQEDIFRNFDPVKWELIFKGETFDLARIREEIEMIYEKIQMFNKWGNEIIELQIDEKLTEFEKKLLDASLSQLKYKDNPLRFNNFAYSFRELVRNVYERLGPEEKIKKCSWYKKETSNDDCNNRPTRRQRIKYAVQGGLSDEFVKEKLQFDTEKYVEIVDLYDMLSKYTHISEKTFNISQDEGEKFVFQSLGILIQIFEKIKMLREELRSKYEEIMWLKIHDVVINETFEELDIIATHYFVEDVQVEEIRIVNIDHKNVDLEISGTLEVKQQYGSSSDMKNGMGTTMNVSYPYNIKTRINVSKPLDIVISKEEIFIDNSVW
;
A
#
# COMPACT_ATOMS: atom_id res chain seq x y z
N MET A 1 8.58 -7.62 9.73
CA MET A 1 8.95 -9.03 9.95
C MET A 1 10.24 -9.25 9.19
N LYS A 2 11.28 -9.87 9.76
CA LYS A 2 12.54 -10.08 9.01
C LYS A 2 12.27 -10.96 7.78
N LYS A 3 12.90 -10.67 6.63
CA LYS A 3 12.68 -11.38 5.34
C LYS A 3 12.83 -12.90 5.46
N ILE A 4 13.84 -13.36 6.19
CA ILE A 4 14.06 -14.79 6.42
C ILE A 4 12.89 -15.45 7.18
N ILE A 5 12.31 -14.75 8.16
CA ILE A 5 11.15 -15.23 8.93
C ILE A 5 9.91 -15.30 8.05
N LEU A 6 9.70 -14.31 7.18
CA LEU A 6 8.59 -14.32 6.22
C LEU A 6 8.70 -15.52 5.27
N LYS A 7 9.89 -15.78 4.69
CA LYS A 7 10.12 -16.94 3.82
C LYS A 7 9.80 -18.26 4.52
N ILE A 8 10.22 -18.42 5.79
CA ILE A 8 9.93 -19.64 6.57
C ILE A 8 8.41 -19.86 6.70
N PHE A 9 7.64 -18.82 7.04
CA PHE A 9 6.19 -18.96 7.15
C PHE A 9 5.50 -19.22 5.81
N LEU A 10 5.98 -18.60 4.72
CA LEU A 10 5.44 -18.85 3.38
C LEU A 10 5.72 -20.29 2.92
N SER A 11 6.95 -20.79 3.12
CA SER A 11 7.29 -22.19 2.83
C SER A 11 6.48 -23.16 3.68
N GLU A 12 6.21 -22.82 4.94
CA GLU A 12 5.34 -23.66 5.79
C GLU A 12 3.90 -23.66 5.29
N LEU A 13 3.35 -22.49 4.93
CA LEU A 13 2.00 -22.38 4.37
C LEU A 13 1.89 -23.17 3.05
N GLU A 14 2.88 -23.05 2.18
CA GLU A 14 2.97 -23.80 0.93
C GLU A 14 2.96 -25.32 1.19
N ARG A 15 3.77 -25.78 2.15
CA ARG A 15 3.81 -27.18 2.56
C ARG A 15 2.45 -27.67 3.05
N GLN A 16 1.76 -26.90 3.89
CA GLN A 16 0.44 -27.30 4.39
C GLN A 16 -0.62 -27.28 3.28
N CYS A 17 -0.53 -26.37 2.31
CA CYS A 17 -1.39 -26.41 1.12
C CYS A 17 -1.14 -27.69 0.31
N ASN A 18 0.12 -28.08 0.12
CA ASN A 18 0.46 -29.33 -0.57
C ASN A 18 -0.05 -30.57 0.18
N PHE A 19 0.03 -30.59 1.51
CA PHE A 19 -0.55 -31.68 2.31
C PHE A 19 -2.08 -31.77 2.15
N ALA A 20 -2.77 -30.63 2.14
CA ALA A 20 -4.20 -30.58 1.88
C ALA A 20 -4.55 -31.11 0.47
N ARG A 21 -3.76 -30.75 -0.56
CA ARG A 21 -3.94 -31.25 -1.93
C ARG A 21 -3.75 -32.76 -2.04
N ILE A 22 -2.67 -33.29 -1.45
CA ILE A 22 -2.40 -34.74 -1.41
C ILE A 22 -3.56 -35.47 -0.73
N ALA A 23 -4.05 -34.93 0.40
CA ALA A 23 -5.19 -35.52 1.10
C ALA A 23 -6.47 -35.54 0.23
N LEU A 24 -6.74 -34.49 -0.55
CA LEU A 24 -7.88 -34.47 -1.48
C LEU A 24 -7.71 -35.48 -2.64
N GLU A 25 -6.50 -35.65 -3.16
CA GLU A 25 -6.21 -36.66 -4.18
C GLU A 25 -6.46 -38.08 -3.63
N GLN A 26 -5.96 -38.37 -2.42
CA GLN A 26 -6.17 -39.65 -1.74
C GLN A 26 -7.64 -39.88 -1.38
N LEU A 27 -8.38 -38.83 -1.01
CA LEU A 27 -9.82 -38.91 -0.78
C LEU A 27 -10.56 -39.35 -2.05
N ASN A 28 -10.23 -38.77 -3.21
CA ASN A 28 -10.83 -39.18 -4.49
C ASN A 28 -10.50 -40.65 -4.84
N ILE A 29 -9.28 -41.10 -4.59
CA ILE A 29 -8.89 -42.50 -4.76
C ILE A 29 -9.72 -43.40 -3.84
N GLY A 30 -9.83 -43.04 -2.55
CA GLY A 30 -10.64 -43.78 -1.58
C GLY A 30 -12.11 -43.88 -1.97
N ILE A 31 -12.71 -42.80 -2.50
CA ILE A 31 -14.08 -42.81 -3.03
C ILE A 31 -14.20 -43.80 -4.21
N LYS A 32 -13.26 -43.74 -5.16
CA LYS A 32 -13.27 -44.59 -6.37
C LYS A 32 -13.10 -46.07 -6.04
N GLU A 33 -12.24 -46.38 -5.08
CA GLU A 33 -11.95 -47.75 -4.64
C GLU A 33 -12.92 -48.25 -3.57
N MET A 34 -13.87 -47.42 -3.13
CA MET A 34 -14.78 -47.70 -2.02
C MET A 34 -14.02 -48.07 -0.73
N ASN A 35 -12.85 -47.48 -0.51
CA ASN A 35 -12.00 -47.73 0.64
C ASN A 35 -12.32 -46.75 1.78
N LEU A 36 -13.13 -47.20 2.74
CA LEU A 36 -13.59 -46.39 3.88
C LEU A 36 -12.44 -45.86 4.74
N GLU A 37 -11.43 -46.68 5.02
CA GLU A 37 -10.28 -46.27 5.83
C GLU A 37 -9.50 -45.16 5.14
N LEU A 38 -9.25 -45.29 3.84
CA LEU A 38 -8.57 -44.28 3.05
C LEU A 38 -9.36 -42.97 2.97
N ILE A 39 -10.69 -43.03 2.83
CA ILE A 39 -11.57 -41.85 2.83
C ILE A 39 -11.41 -41.09 4.15
N TRP A 40 -11.60 -41.76 5.29
CA TRP A 40 -11.57 -41.09 6.59
C TRP A 40 -10.17 -40.63 7.00
N TYR A 41 -9.14 -41.42 6.69
CA TYR A 41 -7.74 -40.99 6.83
C TYR A 41 -7.45 -39.71 6.04
N SER A 42 -7.93 -39.65 4.79
CA SER A 42 -7.71 -38.50 3.91
C SER A 42 -8.46 -37.26 4.41
N ILE A 43 -9.71 -37.41 4.84
CA ILE A 43 -10.49 -36.32 5.46
C ILE A 43 -9.76 -35.79 6.70
N GLN A 44 -9.32 -36.66 7.60
CA GLN A 44 -8.62 -36.24 8.80
C GLN A 44 -7.30 -35.51 8.47
N SER A 45 -6.53 -36.03 7.52
CA SER A 45 -5.30 -35.40 7.04
C SER A 45 -5.54 -34.01 6.44
N PHE A 46 -6.62 -33.86 5.66
CA PHE A 46 -7.05 -32.57 5.11
C PHE A 46 -7.43 -31.57 6.21
N LEU A 47 -8.21 -31.99 7.21
CA LEU A 47 -8.62 -31.14 8.33
C LEU A 47 -7.40 -30.68 9.17
N ILE A 48 -6.40 -31.54 9.35
CA ILE A 48 -5.14 -31.18 10.05
C ILE A 48 -4.38 -30.11 9.27
N ALA A 49 -4.15 -30.31 7.97
CA ALA A 49 -3.43 -29.35 7.14
C ALA A 49 -4.12 -27.98 7.14
N THR A 50 -5.44 -27.97 6.99
CA THR A 50 -6.23 -26.73 7.01
C THR A 50 -6.25 -26.07 8.41
N ALA A 51 -6.19 -26.85 9.51
CA ALA A 51 -6.00 -26.32 10.86
C ALA A 51 -4.64 -25.63 11.02
N ASN A 52 -3.57 -26.20 10.47
CA ASN A 52 -2.23 -25.62 10.55
C ASN A 52 -2.14 -24.29 9.80
N ILE A 53 -2.72 -24.22 8.60
CA ILE A 53 -2.85 -22.97 7.83
C ILE A 53 -3.60 -21.92 8.66
N SER A 54 -4.72 -22.31 9.27
CA SER A 54 -5.50 -21.45 10.16
C SER A 54 -4.69 -20.94 11.36
N LYS A 55 -3.86 -21.79 12.00
CA LYS A 55 -3.01 -21.42 13.15
C LYS A 55 -1.92 -20.41 12.76
N ILE A 56 -1.43 -20.46 11.52
CA ILE A 56 -0.44 -19.50 11.00
C ILE A 56 -1.09 -18.13 10.76
N PHE A 57 -2.22 -18.09 10.02
CA PHE A 57 -2.93 -16.86 9.70
C PHE A 57 -3.66 -16.25 10.91
N TRP A 58 -4.35 -17.05 11.73
CA TRP A 58 -5.13 -16.62 12.88
C TRP A 58 -4.69 -17.37 14.16
N PRO A 59 -3.53 -17.01 14.73
CA PRO A 59 -3.06 -17.64 15.97
C PRO A 59 -3.99 -17.36 17.14
N SER A 60 -4.19 -18.36 18.01
CA SER A 60 -4.91 -18.19 19.27
C SER A 60 -4.16 -17.30 20.28
N SER A 61 -2.82 -17.31 20.23
CA SER A 61 -1.98 -16.52 21.14
C SER A 61 -1.93 -15.04 20.74
N LYS A 62 -2.24 -14.16 21.70
CA LYS A 62 -2.15 -12.69 21.52
C LYS A 62 -0.76 -12.25 21.04
N LYS A 63 0.31 -12.92 21.50
CA LYS A 63 1.72 -12.64 21.13
C LYS A 63 1.99 -12.75 19.63
N HIS A 64 1.20 -13.55 18.91
CA HIS A 64 1.46 -13.87 17.50
C HIS A 64 0.46 -13.22 16.54
N LYS A 65 -0.51 -12.45 17.03
CA LYS A 65 -1.54 -11.81 16.20
C LYS A 65 -0.93 -10.95 15.08
N GLU A 66 0.08 -10.14 15.42
CA GLU A 66 0.78 -9.27 14.48
C GLU A 66 1.42 -10.03 13.30
N ARG A 67 1.95 -11.24 13.55
CA ARG A 67 2.48 -12.10 12.48
C ARG A 67 1.35 -12.53 11.53
N GLY A 68 0.25 -13.01 12.09
CA GLY A 68 -0.91 -13.43 11.32
C GLY A 68 -1.47 -12.30 10.45
N GLU A 69 -1.65 -11.11 11.03
CA GLU A 69 -2.11 -9.90 10.33
C GLU A 69 -1.16 -9.50 9.20
N LYS A 70 0.16 -9.52 9.44
CA LYS A 70 1.17 -9.25 8.41
C LYS A 70 1.09 -10.25 7.25
N LEU A 71 1.00 -11.55 7.53
CA LEU A 71 0.90 -12.57 6.48
C LEU A 71 -0.39 -12.44 5.67
N ARG A 72 -1.52 -12.18 6.34
CA ARG A 72 -2.80 -11.94 5.67
C ARG A 72 -2.76 -10.70 4.80
N LYS A 73 -2.15 -9.60 5.27
CA LYS A 73 -1.97 -8.39 4.47
C LYS A 73 -1.12 -8.64 3.23
N ILE A 74 0.03 -9.31 3.39
CA ILE A 74 0.95 -9.64 2.30
C ILE A 74 0.29 -10.52 1.24
N LEU A 75 -0.50 -11.51 1.66
CA LEU A 75 -1.20 -12.41 0.76
C LEU A 75 -2.61 -11.92 0.42
N GLY A 76 -3.03 -10.72 0.83
CA GLY A 76 -4.41 -10.23 0.64
C GLY A 76 -5.49 -11.23 1.05
N ILE A 77 -5.33 -11.93 2.18
CA ILE A 77 -6.30 -12.90 2.70
C ILE A 77 -7.22 -12.17 3.68
N ASP A 78 -8.52 -12.22 3.41
CA ASP A 78 -9.52 -11.60 4.27
C ASP A 78 -10.00 -12.55 5.38
N ASP A 79 -10.81 -12.00 6.28
CA ASP A 79 -11.32 -12.69 7.47
C ASP A 79 -12.61 -13.49 7.22
N ASN A 80 -13.13 -13.51 5.98
CA ASN A 80 -14.35 -14.23 5.57
C ASN A 80 -14.06 -15.66 5.10
N PHE A 81 -12.79 -16.06 5.03
CA PHE A 81 -12.37 -17.42 4.73
C PHE A 81 -12.89 -18.39 5.80
N LEU A 82 -13.60 -19.45 5.39
CA LEU A 82 -14.09 -20.51 6.27
C LEU A 82 -12.94 -21.19 7.02
N ILE A 83 -11.74 -21.28 6.43
CA ILE A 83 -10.59 -21.88 7.11
C ILE A 83 -10.20 -21.16 8.41
N LYS A 84 -10.66 -19.92 8.62
CA LYS A 84 -10.45 -19.17 9.87
C LYS A 84 -11.02 -19.91 11.07
N SER A 85 -12.21 -20.49 10.94
CA SER A 85 -12.82 -21.26 12.02
C SER A 85 -12.16 -22.63 12.17
N ARG A 86 -11.83 -23.01 13.41
CA ARG A 86 -11.31 -24.35 13.75
C ARG A 86 -12.37 -25.23 14.41
N LYS A 87 -13.57 -24.70 14.65
CA LYS A 87 -14.62 -25.36 15.44
C LYS A 87 -14.90 -26.78 14.94
N PHE A 88 -15.14 -26.93 13.64
CA PHE A 88 -15.46 -28.24 13.06
C PHE A 88 -14.29 -29.24 13.17
N ARG A 89 -13.07 -28.77 12.91
CA ARG A 89 -11.84 -29.60 12.96
C ARG A 89 -11.57 -30.12 14.37
N ASN A 90 -11.90 -29.33 15.39
CA ASN A 90 -11.77 -29.72 16.78
C ASN A 90 -12.66 -30.93 17.13
N HIS A 91 -13.74 -31.23 16.40
CA HIS A 91 -14.50 -32.47 16.61
C HIS A 91 -13.69 -33.72 16.27
N PHE A 92 -12.82 -33.64 15.27
CA PHE A 92 -11.95 -34.75 14.87
C PHE A 92 -10.69 -34.83 15.75
N GLU A 93 -10.17 -33.69 16.22
CA GLU A 93 -9.00 -33.65 17.12
C GLU A 93 -9.34 -34.13 18.55
N HIS A 94 -10.52 -33.77 19.06
CA HIS A 94 -11.01 -34.13 20.41
C HIS A 94 -12.15 -35.14 20.35
N PHE A 95 -12.03 -36.14 19.48
CA PHE A 95 -13.12 -37.09 19.19
C PHE A 95 -13.50 -37.93 20.43
N ASP A 96 -12.52 -38.29 21.26
CA ASP A 96 -12.68 -38.96 22.54
C ASP A 96 -13.60 -38.17 23.49
N GLU A 97 -13.32 -36.87 23.69
CA GLU A 97 -14.17 -35.99 24.51
C GLU A 97 -15.61 -35.91 23.95
N ARG A 98 -15.77 -35.90 22.62
CA ARG A 98 -17.10 -35.86 21.97
C ARG A 98 -17.89 -37.15 22.18
N ILE A 99 -17.22 -38.29 22.34
CA ILE A 99 -17.84 -39.56 22.71
C ILE A 99 -18.28 -39.52 24.17
N ASP A 100 -17.40 -39.10 25.09
CA ASP A 100 -17.74 -39.02 26.53
C ASP A 100 -18.96 -38.14 26.78
N GLU A 101 -19.00 -36.96 26.13
CA GLU A 101 -20.16 -36.07 26.21
C GLU A 101 -21.44 -36.70 25.66
N TRP A 102 -21.33 -37.51 24.60
CA TRP A 102 -22.46 -38.18 23.98
C TRP A 102 -23.01 -39.30 24.86
N ILE A 103 -22.14 -40.09 25.49
CA ILE A 103 -22.53 -41.15 26.45
C ILE A 103 -23.41 -40.57 27.56
N GLY A 104 -23.09 -39.36 28.05
CA GLY A 104 -23.87 -38.72 29.11
C GLY A 104 -25.17 -38.04 28.67
N LYS A 105 -25.36 -37.78 27.36
CA LYS A 105 -26.45 -36.92 26.85
C LYS A 105 -27.42 -37.61 25.89
N SER A 106 -26.97 -38.63 25.15
CA SER A 106 -27.82 -39.29 24.15
C SER A 106 -28.96 -40.04 24.83
N ARG A 107 -30.16 -39.94 24.24
CA ARG A 107 -31.37 -40.59 24.77
C ARG A 107 -31.47 -42.04 24.32
N ASN A 108 -31.12 -42.28 23.06
CA ASN A 108 -31.31 -43.55 22.39
C ASN A 108 -30.00 -44.32 22.24
N HIS A 109 -28.85 -43.66 22.49
CA HIS A 109 -27.52 -44.22 22.35
C HIS A 109 -27.26 -44.87 20.99
N ASN A 110 -27.83 -44.30 19.93
CA ASN A 110 -27.52 -44.71 18.56
C ASN A 110 -26.15 -44.12 18.18
N PHE A 111 -25.15 -44.96 17.94
CA PHE A 111 -23.83 -44.50 17.54
C PHE A 111 -23.65 -44.66 16.03
N ILE A 112 -23.96 -43.60 15.27
CA ILE A 112 -23.82 -43.61 13.81
C ILE A 112 -22.54 -42.86 13.43
N ASP A 113 -21.61 -43.58 12.81
CA ASP A 113 -20.30 -43.06 12.52
C ASP A 113 -19.73 -43.60 11.21
N SER A 114 -18.79 -42.86 10.64
CA SER A 114 -18.04 -43.19 9.44
C SER A 114 -18.91 -43.44 8.19
N ASN A 115 -20.09 -42.84 8.13
CA ASN A 115 -21.05 -43.01 7.04
C ASN A 115 -20.63 -42.24 5.79
N ILE A 116 -20.77 -42.89 4.62
CA ILE A 116 -20.54 -42.28 3.31
C ILE A 116 -21.85 -42.24 2.54
N GLY A 117 -22.32 -41.04 2.22
CA GLY A 117 -23.56 -40.82 1.49
C GLY A 117 -24.35 -39.63 2.02
N SER A 118 -25.52 -39.41 1.42
CA SER A 118 -26.39 -38.33 1.85
C SER A 118 -26.94 -38.59 3.24
N ILE A 119 -26.93 -37.56 4.09
CA ILE A 119 -27.49 -37.62 5.45
C ILE A 119 -28.97 -38.04 5.47
N ASN A 120 -29.71 -37.75 4.38
CA ASN A 120 -31.13 -38.11 4.24
C ASN A 120 -31.37 -39.63 4.14
N MET A 121 -30.32 -40.43 3.91
CA MET A 121 -30.38 -41.89 3.94
C MET A 121 -30.46 -42.43 5.39
N ILE A 122 -30.08 -41.62 6.38
CA ILE A 122 -30.19 -41.95 7.80
C ILE A 122 -31.53 -41.40 8.31
N GLN A 123 -32.42 -42.30 8.73
CA GLN A 123 -33.76 -41.96 9.24
C GLN A 123 -33.94 -42.47 10.67
N GLY A 124 -34.76 -41.76 11.44
CA GLY A 124 -35.12 -42.18 12.81
C GLY A 124 -33.99 -42.05 13.83
N VAL A 125 -32.95 -41.27 13.54
CA VAL A 125 -31.80 -41.02 14.43
C VAL A 125 -31.70 -39.52 14.71
N ASP A 126 -31.42 -39.16 15.97
CA ASP A 126 -31.20 -37.78 16.38
C ASP A 126 -29.90 -37.23 15.76
N GLN A 127 -29.85 -35.94 15.39
CA GLN A 127 -28.64 -35.39 14.76
C GLN A 127 -27.39 -35.49 15.66
N GLU A 128 -27.55 -35.40 16.98
CA GLU A 128 -26.49 -35.53 17.99
C GLU A 128 -25.85 -36.94 18.04
N ASP A 129 -26.54 -37.94 17.48
CA ASP A 129 -26.12 -39.34 17.42
C ASP A 129 -25.31 -39.65 16.14
N ILE A 130 -25.19 -38.69 15.22
CA ILE A 130 -24.47 -38.83 13.96
C ILE A 130 -23.10 -38.14 14.06
N PHE A 131 -22.03 -38.92 14.13
CA PHE A 131 -20.66 -38.44 14.30
C PHE A 131 -20.00 -38.11 12.96
N ARG A 132 -19.41 -39.08 12.26
CA ARG A 132 -18.75 -38.82 10.97
C ARG A 132 -19.68 -39.20 9.83
N ASN A 133 -20.16 -38.22 9.09
CA ASN A 133 -20.87 -38.43 7.82
C ASN A 133 -20.25 -37.58 6.72
N PHE A 134 -19.90 -38.21 5.59
CA PHE A 134 -19.38 -37.52 4.42
C PHE A 134 -20.30 -37.74 3.22
N ASP A 135 -20.77 -36.64 2.62
CA ASP A 135 -21.53 -36.68 1.37
C ASP A 135 -20.57 -36.43 0.19
N PRO A 136 -20.23 -37.46 -0.61
CA PRO A 136 -19.28 -37.32 -1.73
C PRO A 136 -19.87 -36.57 -2.93
N VAL A 137 -21.20 -36.36 -2.98
CA VAL A 137 -21.86 -35.60 -4.05
C VAL A 137 -21.79 -34.11 -3.74
N LYS A 138 -22.14 -33.73 -2.51
CA LYS A 138 -22.12 -32.33 -2.07
C LYS A 138 -20.77 -31.84 -1.58
N TRP A 139 -19.85 -32.76 -1.28
CA TRP A 139 -18.59 -32.45 -0.58
C TRP A 139 -18.84 -31.77 0.78
N GLU A 140 -19.75 -32.35 1.56
CA GLU A 140 -20.10 -31.87 2.90
C GLU A 140 -19.69 -32.92 3.95
N LEU A 141 -19.04 -32.45 5.01
CA LEU A 141 -18.90 -33.23 6.24
C LEU A 141 -19.98 -32.80 7.22
N ILE A 142 -20.55 -33.78 7.91
CA ILE A 142 -21.52 -33.54 8.97
C ILE A 142 -21.00 -34.20 10.24
N PHE A 143 -21.10 -33.47 11.34
CA PHE A 143 -20.81 -33.93 12.69
C PHE A 143 -21.80 -33.34 13.68
N LYS A 144 -22.62 -34.20 14.32
CA LYS A 144 -23.66 -33.82 15.27
C LYS A 144 -24.54 -32.66 14.79
N GLY A 145 -25.03 -32.76 13.56
CA GLY A 145 -25.83 -31.72 12.90
C GLY A 145 -25.07 -30.49 12.40
N GLU A 146 -23.78 -30.32 12.76
CA GLU A 146 -22.93 -29.28 12.18
C GLU A 146 -22.45 -29.69 10.80
N THR A 147 -22.59 -28.81 9.80
CA THR A 147 -22.13 -29.04 8.43
C THR A 147 -20.86 -28.25 8.13
N PHE A 148 -19.94 -28.87 7.41
CA PHE A 148 -18.68 -28.27 6.96
C PHE A 148 -18.49 -28.49 5.46
N ASP A 149 -18.50 -27.40 4.72
CA ASP A 149 -18.36 -27.35 3.27
C ASP A 149 -16.90 -27.60 2.86
N LEU A 150 -16.57 -28.84 2.48
CA LEU A 150 -15.23 -29.19 2.02
C LEU A 150 -14.93 -28.58 0.65
N ALA A 151 -15.93 -28.39 -0.21
CA ALA A 151 -15.74 -27.81 -1.54
C ALA A 151 -15.21 -26.37 -1.45
N ARG A 152 -15.85 -25.54 -0.63
CA ARG A 152 -15.40 -24.17 -0.40
C ARG A 152 -14.03 -24.09 0.27
N ILE A 153 -13.74 -24.97 1.23
CA ILE A 153 -12.41 -25.00 1.86
C ILE A 153 -11.33 -25.40 0.85
N ARG A 154 -11.61 -26.36 -0.04
CA ARG A 154 -10.71 -26.70 -1.14
C ARG A 154 -10.41 -25.49 -2.02
N GLU A 155 -11.41 -24.71 -2.40
CA GLU A 155 -11.23 -23.48 -3.19
C GLU A 155 -10.35 -22.46 -2.44
N GLU A 156 -10.62 -22.24 -1.14
CA GLU A 156 -9.82 -21.34 -0.31
C GLU A 156 -8.36 -21.79 -0.21
N ILE A 157 -8.08 -23.09 -0.13
CA ILE A 157 -6.72 -23.64 -0.09
C ILE A 157 -5.99 -23.42 -1.42
N GLU A 158 -6.66 -23.64 -2.55
CA GLU A 158 -6.08 -23.35 -3.87
C GLU A 158 -5.79 -21.85 -4.03
N MET A 159 -6.71 -20.98 -3.62
CA MET A 159 -6.48 -19.53 -3.62
C MET A 159 -5.25 -19.16 -2.79
N ILE A 160 -5.10 -19.71 -1.59
CA ILE A 160 -3.95 -19.43 -0.72
C ILE A 160 -2.66 -19.92 -1.38
N TYR A 161 -2.65 -21.14 -1.90
CA TYR A 161 -1.49 -21.73 -2.56
C TYR A 161 -1.02 -20.85 -3.73
N GLU A 162 -1.94 -20.44 -4.61
CA GLU A 162 -1.61 -19.57 -5.74
C GLU A 162 -1.04 -18.21 -5.31
N LYS A 163 -1.56 -17.62 -4.24
CA LYS A 163 -1.05 -16.34 -3.73
C LYS A 163 0.37 -16.48 -3.17
N ILE A 164 0.68 -17.61 -2.53
CA ILE A 164 2.04 -17.91 -2.07
C ILE A 164 2.99 -18.08 -3.26
N GLN A 165 2.58 -18.81 -4.31
CA GLN A 165 3.39 -18.98 -5.52
C GLN A 165 3.66 -17.62 -6.21
N MET A 166 2.64 -16.78 -6.32
CA MET A 166 2.77 -15.44 -6.90
C MET A 166 3.73 -14.57 -6.08
N PHE A 167 3.60 -14.61 -4.75
CA PHE A 167 4.49 -13.86 -3.86
C PHE A 167 5.94 -14.36 -3.95
N ASN A 168 6.17 -15.66 -3.96
CA ASN A 168 7.51 -16.24 -4.08
C ASN A 168 8.19 -15.83 -5.39
N LYS A 169 7.39 -15.63 -6.45
CA LYS A 169 7.87 -15.29 -7.79
C LYS A 169 8.10 -13.80 -8.03
N TRP A 170 7.25 -12.94 -7.46
CA TRP A 170 7.23 -11.49 -7.77
C TRP A 170 7.14 -10.59 -6.54
N GLY A 171 6.61 -11.10 -5.43
CA GLY A 171 6.32 -10.31 -4.24
C GLY A 171 7.57 -9.86 -3.49
N ASN A 172 8.65 -10.63 -3.56
CA ASN A 172 9.93 -10.21 -2.97
C ASN A 172 10.47 -8.97 -3.67
N GLU A 173 10.41 -8.94 -5.00
CA GLU A 173 10.92 -7.86 -5.82
C GLU A 173 10.05 -6.61 -5.67
N ILE A 174 8.73 -6.76 -5.62
CA ILE A 174 7.80 -5.63 -5.35
C ILE A 174 8.12 -4.97 -4.00
N ILE A 175 8.40 -5.78 -2.97
CA ILE A 175 8.76 -5.28 -1.64
C ILE A 175 10.16 -4.66 -1.64
N GLU A 176 11.15 -5.32 -2.25
CA GLU A 176 12.52 -4.79 -2.33
C GLU A 176 12.57 -3.44 -3.03
N LEU A 177 11.73 -3.27 -4.04
CA LEU A 177 11.63 -2.05 -4.82
C LEU A 177 10.67 -1.02 -4.22
N GLN A 178 10.08 -1.32 -3.05
CA GLN A 178 9.15 -0.44 -2.32
C GLN A 178 8.00 0.10 -3.17
N ILE A 179 7.53 -0.68 -4.16
CA ILE A 179 6.51 -0.24 -5.11
C ILE A 179 5.19 0.05 -4.37
N ASP A 180 4.78 -0.83 -3.46
CA ASP A 180 3.52 -0.70 -2.72
C ASP A 180 3.41 0.61 -1.94
N GLU A 181 4.51 1.14 -1.41
CA GLU A 181 4.50 2.39 -0.64
C GLU A 181 4.24 3.63 -1.52
N LYS A 182 4.45 3.50 -2.84
CA LYS A 182 4.30 4.59 -3.82
C LYS A 182 2.92 4.58 -4.51
N LEU A 183 2.15 3.50 -4.33
CA LEU A 183 0.86 3.27 -4.97
C LEU A 183 -0.32 3.53 -4.02
N THR A 184 -1.42 4.04 -4.58
CA THR A 184 -2.72 4.09 -3.91
C THR A 184 -3.35 2.70 -3.77
N GLU A 185 -4.37 2.57 -2.94
CA GLU A 185 -5.08 1.28 -2.77
C GLU A 185 -5.68 0.74 -4.07
N PHE A 186 -6.16 1.61 -4.95
CA PHE A 186 -6.64 1.19 -6.28
C PHE A 186 -5.48 0.72 -7.18
N GLU A 187 -4.39 1.48 -7.23
CA GLU A 187 -3.21 1.15 -8.03
C GLU A 187 -2.56 -0.18 -7.57
N LYS A 188 -2.54 -0.47 -6.26
CA LYS A 188 -2.10 -1.77 -5.73
C LYS A 188 -2.97 -2.92 -6.22
N LYS A 189 -4.31 -2.77 -6.12
CA LYS A 189 -5.25 -3.79 -6.62
C LYS A 189 -5.09 -4.01 -8.13
N LEU A 190 -4.82 -2.94 -8.89
CA LEU A 190 -4.57 -3.05 -10.32
C LEU A 190 -3.25 -3.76 -10.62
N LEU A 191 -2.18 -3.47 -9.87
CA LEU A 191 -0.91 -4.20 -9.96
C LEU A 191 -1.10 -5.70 -9.67
N ASP A 192 -1.80 -6.05 -8.59
CA ASP A 192 -2.12 -7.43 -8.24
C ASP A 192 -2.92 -8.12 -9.36
N ALA A 193 -3.91 -7.43 -9.91
CA ALA A 193 -4.71 -7.93 -11.03
C ALA A 193 -3.85 -8.15 -12.28
N SER A 194 -2.94 -7.22 -12.61
CA SER A 194 -1.98 -7.37 -13.72
C SER A 194 -1.11 -8.62 -13.53
N LEU A 195 -0.56 -8.81 -12.33
CA LEU A 195 0.33 -9.94 -12.02
C LEU A 195 -0.42 -11.28 -12.00
N SER A 196 -1.70 -11.27 -11.58
CA SER A 196 -2.52 -12.49 -11.53
C SER A 196 -2.71 -13.15 -12.90
N GLN A 197 -2.65 -12.37 -13.99
CA GLN A 197 -2.72 -12.89 -15.36
C GLN A 197 -1.61 -13.89 -15.66
N LEU A 198 -0.44 -13.72 -15.03
CA LEU A 198 0.75 -14.55 -15.27
C LEU A 198 0.61 -15.98 -14.74
N LYS A 199 -0.40 -16.25 -13.91
CA LYS A 199 -0.71 -17.57 -13.34
C LYS A 199 -1.21 -18.57 -14.38
N TYR A 200 -1.93 -18.10 -15.40
CA TYR A 200 -2.55 -18.94 -16.42
C TYR A 200 -1.52 -19.43 -17.44
N LYS A 201 -0.70 -20.42 -17.07
CA LYS A 201 0.44 -20.90 -17.89
C LYS A 201 0.05 -21.36 -19.29
N ASP A 202 -1.16 -21.90 -19.44
CA ASP A 202 -1.69 -22.39 -20.71
C ASP A 202 -2.28 -21.25 -21.59
N ASN A 203 -2.39 -20.03 -21.05
CA ASN A 203 -2.86 -18.88 -21.82
C ASN A 203 -1.69 -18.23 -22.58
N PRO A 204 -1.66 -18.31 -23.93
CA PRO A 204 -0.57 -17.74 -24.74
C PRO A 204 -0.51 -16.21 -24.68
N LEU A 205 -1.55 -15.54 -24.17
CA LEU A 205 -1.66 -14.08 -24.07
C LEU A 205 -1.33 -13.53 -22.67
N ARG A 206 -0.98 -14.38 -21.69
CA ARG A 206 -0.80 -13.95 -20.29
C ARG A 206 0.17 -12.76 -20.12
N PHE A 207 1.25 -12.72 -20.91
CA PHE A 207 2.22 -11.62 -20.86
C PHE A 207 1.72 -10.37 -21.60
N ASN A 208 0.95 -10.51 -22.69
CA ASN A 208 0.29 -9.38 -23.34
C ASN A 208 -0.75 -8.74 -22.41
N ASN A 209 -1.54 -9.57 -21.72
CA ASN A 209 -2.55 -9.12 -20.76
C ASN A 209 -1.89 -8.40 -19.57
N PHE A 210 -0.78 -8.93 -19.05
CA PHE A 210 0.04 -8.21 -18.07
C PHE A 210 0.52 -6.87 -18.64
N ALA A 211 1.12 -6.85 -19.83
CA ALA A 211 1.65 -5.63 -20.44
C ALA A 211 0.57 -4.54 -20.59
N TYR A 212 -0.61 -4.93 -21.08
CA TYR A 212 -1.74 -4.03 -21.26
C TYR A 212 -2.21 -3.44 -19.93
N SER A 213 -2.56 -4.30 -18.97
CA SER A 213 -3.05 -3.86 -17.66
C SER A 213 -2.00 -3.07 -16.86
N PHE A 214 -0.72 -3.42 -16.99
CA PHE A 214 0.37 -2.70 -16.34
C PHE A 214 0.58 -1.30 -16.93
N ARG A 215 0.40 -1.11 -18.24
CA ARG A 215 0.39 0.24 -18.84
C ARG A 215 -0.76 1.08 -18.33
N GLU A 216 -1.93 0.48 -18.15
CA GLU A 216 -3.07 1.16 -17.53
C GLU A 216 -2.78 1.56 -16.09
N LEU A 217 -2.06 0.74 -15.31
CA LEU A 217 -1.54 1.13 -14.00
C LEU A 217 -0.67 2.39 -14.09
N VAL A 218 0.33 2.41 -14.98
CA VAL A 218 1.20 3.59 -15.13
C VAL A 218 0.41 4.82 -15.61
N ARG A 219 -0.59 4.63 -16.48
CA ARG A 219 -1.51 5.71 -16.89
C ARG A 219 -2.26 6.30 -15.69
N ASN A 220 -2.81 5.46 -14.80
CA ASN A 220 -3.48 5.92 -13.58
C ASN A 220 -2.53 6.70 -12.66
N VAL A 221 -1.29 6.23 -12.51
CA VAL A 221 -0.24 6.96 -11.76
C VAL A 221 -0.03 8.35 -12.36
N TYR A 222 0.05 8.47 -13.69
CA TYR A 222 0.25 9.77 -14.35
C TYR A 222 -0.97 10.68 -14.17
N GLU A 223 -2.17 10.12 -14.22
CA GLU A 223 -3.41 10.87 -14.01
C GLU A 223 -3.52 11.40 -12.58
N ARG A 224 -3.10 10.62 -11.58
CA ARG A 224 -3.02 11.05 -10.18
C ARG A 224 -1.96 12.12 -9.96
N LEU A 225 -0.76 11.94 -10.52
CA LEU A 225 0.36 12.88 -10.33
C LEU A 225 0.18 14.19 -11.11
N GLY A 226 -0.54 14.15 -12.23
CA GLY A 226 -0.92 15.32 -13.02
C GLY A 226 -2.41 15.36 -13.31
N PRO A 227 -3.26 15.79 -12.35
CA PRO A 227 -4.71 15.81 -12.53
C PRO A 227 -5.13 16.79 -13.63
N GLU A 228 -6.06 16.35 -14.47
CA GLU A 228 -6.52 17.11 -15.64
C GLU A 228 -7.06 18.50 -15.28
N GLU A 229 -7.91 18.57 -14.26
CA GLU A 229 -8.52 19.81 -13.77
C GLU A 229 -7.50 20.85 -13.30
N LYS A 230 -6.34 20.38 -12.81
CA LYS A 230 -5.26 21.28 -12.37
C LYS A 230 -4.40 21.73 -13.53
N ILE A 231 -4.04 20.82 -14.44
CA ILE A 231 -3.23 21.12 -15.62
C ILE A 231 -3.91 22.16 -16.50
N LYS A 232 -5.22 22.04 -16.76
CA LYS A 232 -5.96 22.98 -17.60
C LYS A 232 -5.98 24.41 -17.06
N LYS A 233 -5.67 24.61 -15.78
CA LYS A 233 -5.59 25.94 -15.14
C LYS A 233 -4.18 26.52 -15.16
N CYS A 234 -3.17 25.75 -15.55
CA CYS A 234 -1.79 26.24 -15.65
C CYS A 234 -1.63 27.17 -16.85
N SER A 235 -0.88 28.26 -16.67
CA SER A 235 -0.59 29.24 -17.73
C SER A 235 0.16 28.64 -18.93
N TRP A 236 0.94 27.60 -18.68
CA TRP A 236 1.74 26.90 -19.70
C TRP A 236 0.97 25.82 -20.46
N TYR A 237 -0.27 25.49 -20.07
CA TYR A 237 -1.04 24.45 -20.74
C TYR A 237 -1.49 24.89 -22.13
N LYS A 238 -1.27 24.04 -23.13
CA LYS A 238 -1.71 24.24 -24.51
C LYS A 238 -2.36 22.96 -25.04
N LYS A 239 -3.42 23.10 -25.82
CA LYS A 239 -4.05 21.96 -26.52
C LYS A 239 -3.11 21.52 -27.66
N GLU A 240 -2.66 20.27 -27.62
CA GLU A 240 -1.67 19.72 -28.58
C GLU A 240 -2.30 18.74 -29.60
N THR A 241 -3.54 18.27 -29.39
CA THR A 241 -4.21 17.32 -30.31
C THR A 241 -5.28 18.00 -31.18
N SER A 242 -5.23 17.76 -32.48
CA SER A 242 -6.09 18.36 -33.52
C SER A 242 -7.40 17.62 -33.79
N ASN A 243 -7.58 16.40 -33.27
CA ASN A 243 -8.82 15.64 -33.49
C ASN A 243 -9.86 16.02 -32.44
N ASP A 244 -11.02 16.51 -32.90
CA ASP A 244 -12.14 16.94 -32.06
C ASP A 244 -12.76 15.81 -31.22
N ASP A 245 -12.43 14.55 -31.47
CA ASP A 245 -12.97 13.37 -30.77
C ASP A 245 -12.21 12.95 -29.49
N CYS A 246 -11.03 13.52 -29.20
CA CYS A 246 -10.27 13.19 -27.98
C CYS A 246 -10.23 14.33 -26.95
N ASN A 247 -11.41 14.86 -26.61
CA ASN A 247 -11.79 15.37 -25.28
C ASN A 247 -10.78 16.28 -24.52
N ASN A 248 -9.98 17.08 -25.23
CA ASN A 248 -9.10 18.11 -24.64
C ASN A 248 -8.25 17.63 -23.45
N ARG A 249 -7.79 16.36 -23.47
CA ARG A 249 -7.07 15.76 -22.34
C ARG A 249 -5.57 16.12 -22.36
N PRO A 250 -4.95 16.40 -21.21
CA PRO A 250 -3.52 16.63 -21.13
C PRO A 250 -2.68 15.45 -21.62
N THR A 251 -1.61 15.75 -22.34
CA THR A 251 -0.66 14.74 -22.83
C THR A 251 0.17 14.15 -21.68
N ARG A 252 0.81 12.99 -21.89
CA ARG A 252 1.68 12.39 -20.87
C ARG A 252 2.81 13.34 -20.46
N ARG A 253 3.41 14.02 -21.44
CA ARG A 253 4.44 15.05 -21.21
C ARG A 253 3.91 16.17 -20.33
N GLN A 254 2.70 16.66 -20.57
CA GLN A 254 2.07 17.69 -19.75
C GLN A 254 1.75 17.20 -18.32
N ARG A 255 1.39 15.92 -18.14
CA ARG A 255 1.20 15.33 -16.81
C ARG A 255 2.51 15.22 -16.03
N ILE A 256 3.59 14.78 -16.68
CA ILE A 256 4.93 14.73 -16.07
C ILE A 256 5.42 16.13 -15.73
N LYS A 257 5.24 17.09 -16.65
CA LYS A 257 5.56 18.50 -16.43
C LYS A 257 4.86 19.05 -15.19
N TYR A 258 3.53 18.86 -15.09
CA TYR A 258 2.79 19.26 -13.89
C TYR A 258 3.28 18.54 -12.64
N ALA A 259 3.53 17.23 -12.75
CA ALA A 259 4.06 16.47 -11.65
C ALA A 259 5.36 17.09 -11.14
N VAL A 260 6.25 17.60 -11.98
CA VAL A 260 7.53 18.19 -11.56
C VAL A 260 7.42 19.66 -11.15
N GLN A 261 6.88 20.53 -12.02
CA GLN A 261 6.95 21.99 -11.85
C GLN A 261 5.62 22.64 -11.40
N GLY A 262 4.54 21.87 -11.29
CA GLY A 262 3.20 22.38 -10.97
C GLY A 262 2.74 23.49 -11.92
N GLY A 263 2.23 24.58 -11.37
CA GLY A 263 1.72 25.74 -12.12
C GLY A 263 2.76 26.76 -12.57
N LEU A 264 4.04 26.59 -12.22
CA LEU A 264 5.10 27.55 -12.60
C LEU A 264 5.23 27.66 -14.11
N SER A 265 5.38 28.89 -14.63
CA SER A 265 5.52 29.15 -16.06
C SER A 265 6.83 28.60 -16.62
N ASP A 266 6.84 28.28 -17.92
CA ASP A 266 8.04 27.77 -18.60
C ASP A 266 9.19 28.78 -18.59
N GLU A 267 8.86 30.06 -18.72
CA GLU A 267 9.82 31.17 -18.64
C GLU A 267 10.48 31.20 -17.27
N PHE A 268 9.71 31.13 -16.18
CA PHE A 268 10.28 31.12 -14.84
C PHE A 268 11.18 29.91 -14.59
N VAL A 269 10.72 28.71 -14.97
CA VAL A 269 11.46 27.46 -14.78
C VAL A 269 12.76 27.44 -15.60
N LYS A 270 12.72 27.91 -16.86
CA LYS A 270 13.90 27.88 -17.75
C LYS A 270 14.86 29.03 -17.49
N GLU A 271 14.36 30.24 -17.31
CA GLU A 271 15.21 31.44 -17.29
C GLU A 271 15.62 31.83 -15.88
N LYS A 272 14.72 31.70 -14.90
CA LYS A 272 15.03 32.06 -13.50
C LYS A 272 15.62 30.87 -12.76
N LEU A 273 14.94 29.73 -12.77
CA LEU A 273 15.45 28.52 -12.11
C LEU A 273 16.56 27.84 -12.91
N GLN A 274 16.77 28.18 -14.19
CA GLN A 274 17.76 27.51 -15.05
C GLN A 274 17.60 25.97 -15.01
N PHE A 275 16.35 25.51 -14.96
CA PHE A 275 16.02 24.09 -14.85
C PHE A 275 15.86 23.49 -16.25
N ASP A 276 16.50 22.33 -16.47
CA ASP A 276 16.44 21.63 -17.75
C ASP A 276 15.13 20.86 -17.91
N THR A 277 14.19 21.44 -18.66
CA THR A 277 12.89 20.82 -18.94
C THR A 277 12.95 19.69 -19.98
N GLU A 278 14.06 19.49 -20.69
CA GLU A 278 14.18 18.39 -21.65
C GLU A 278 14.24 17.03 -20.93
N LYS A 279 14.69 17.00 -19.68
CA LYS A 279 14.65 15.83 -18.79
C LYS A 279 13.25 15.23 -18.64
N TYR A 280 12.17 15.97 -18.92
CA TYR A 280 10.81 15.45 -18.90
C TYR A 280 10.57 14.39 -19.98
N VAL A 281 11.26 14.50 -21.13
CA VAL A 281 11.14 13.56 -22.24
C VAL A 281 11.63 12.17 -21.82
N GLU A 282 12.69 12.10 -21.01
CA GLU A 282 13.23 10.82 -20.54
C GLU A 282 12.21 10.00 -19.73
N ILE A 283 11.29 10.65 -19.02
CA ILE A 283 10.21 9.97 -18.26
C ILE A 283 9.08 9.53 -19.20
N VAL A 284 8.84 10.27 -20.28
CA VAL A 284 7.90 9.85 -21.33
C VAL A 284 8.43 8.59 -22.02
N ASP A 285 9.72 8.56 -22.35
CA ASP A 285 10.36 7.43 -23.04
C ASP A 285 10.29 6.14 -22.19
N LEU A 286 10.44 6.25 -20.86
CA LEU A 286 10.26 5.13 -19.94
C LEU A 286 8.86 4.49 -20.08
N TYR A 287 7.81 5.30 -20.22
CA TYR A 287 6.46 4.76 -20.45
C TYR A 287 6.36 4.07 -21.81
N ASP A 288 6.97 4.64 -22.85
CA ASP A 288 6.87 4.09 -24.20
C ASP A 288 7.59 2.74 -24.34
N MET A 289 8.63 2.49 -23.54
CA MET A 289 9.28 1.17 -23.41
C MET A 289 8.31 0.05 -22.99
N LEU A 290 7.22 0.37 -22.27
CA LEU A 290 6.21 -0.62 -21.86
C LEU A 290 5.35 -1.12 -23.04
N SER A 291 5.46 -0.51 -24.23
CA SER A 291 4.67 -0.87 -25.41
C SER A 291 5.07 -2.21 -26.04
N LYS A 292 6.23 -2.75 -25.67
CA LYS A 292 6.85 -3.91 -26.34
C LYS A 292 5.93 -5.12 -26.48
N TYR A 293 5.06 -5.39 -25.49
CA TYR A 293 4.20 -6.58 -25.48
C TYR A 293 2.70 -6.27 -25.60
N THR A 294 2.31 -5.01 -25.79
CA THR A 294 0.87 -4.69 -25.85
C THR A 294 0.23 -4.93 -27.20
N HIS A 295 1.00 -4.90 -28.28
CA HIS A 295 0.49 -5.23 -29.60
C HIS A 295 0.62 -6.73 -29.83
N ILE A 296 -0.52 -7.41 -29.96
CA ILE A 296 -0.55 -8.86 -30.24
C ILE A 296 -0.09 -9.06 -31.68
N SER A 297 0.99 -9.82 -31.85
CA SER A 297 1.62 -10.18 -33.10
C SER A 297 2.29 -11.54 -32.95
N GLU A 298 2.75 -12.15 -34.05
CA GLU A 298 3.51 -13.42 -33.97
C GLU A 298 4.72 -13.35 -33.03
N LYS A 299 5.36 -12.18 -32.90
CA LYS A 299 6.53 -11.97 -32.04
C LYS A 299 6.19 -11.86 -30.55
N THR A 300 4.95 -11.50 -30.22
CA THR A 300 4.50 -11.22 -28.85
C THR A 300 3.48 -12.24 -28.36
N PHE A 301 2.99 -13.13 -29.24
CA PHE A 301 2.09 -14.21 -28.94
C PHE A 301 2.86 -15.45 -28.46
N ASN A 302 2.40 -16.07 -27.37
CA ASN A 302 2.95 -17.32 -26.84
C ASN A 302 4.49 -17.32 -26.63
N ILE A 303 5.02 -16.19 -26.15
CA ILE A 303 6.45 -16.04 -25.86
C ILE A 303 6.92 -17.02 -24.78
N SER A 304 8.23 -17.27 -24.75
CA SER A 304 8.83 -18.15 -23.75
C SER A 304 8.68 -17.60 -22.32
N GLN A 305 8.71 -18.50 -21.34
CA GLN A 305 8.65 -18.14 -19.92
C GLN A 305 9.76 -17.14 -19.55
N ASP A 306 11.00 -17.40 -19.95
CA ASP A 306 12.16 -16.57 -19.61
C ASP A 306 12.07 -15.16 -20.22
N GLU A 307 11.61 -15.04 -21.47
CA GLU A 307 11.43 -13.74 -22.12
C GLU A 307 10.32 -12.93 -21.45
N GLY A 308 9.20 -13.58 -21.16
CA GLY A 308 8.08 -12.94 -20.48
C GLY A 308 8.42 -12.50 -19.06
N GLU A 309 9.19 -13.30 -18.31
CA GLU A 309 9.63 -12.93 -16.96
C GLU A 309 10.59 -11.74 -16.98
N LYS A 310 11.55 -11.71 -17.90
CA LYS A 310 12.44 -10.56 -18.10
C LYS A 310 11.63 -9.28 -18.37
N PHE A 311 10.58 -9.37 -19.19
CA PHE A 311 9.71 -8.23 -19.45
C PHE A 311 8.96 -7.75 -18.21
N VAL A 312 8.42 -8.67 -17.39
CA VAL A 312 7.75 -8.31 -16.13
C VAL A 312 8.70 -7.58 -15.20
N PHE A 313 9.92 -8.10 -14.99
CA PHE A 313 10.93 -7.44 -14.16
C PHE A 313 11.33 -6.06 -14.69
N GLN A 314 11.55 -5.93 -16.00
CA GLN A 314 11.84 -4.65 -16.63
C GLN A 314 10.68 -3.65 -16.45
N SER A 315 9.44 -4.12 -16.54
CA SER A 315 8.24 -3.28 -16.38
C SER A 315 8.11 -2.75 -14.95
N LEU A 316 8.31 -3.60 -13.94
CA LEU A 316 8.36 -3.20 -12.54
C LEU A 316 9.48 -2.18 -12.31
N GLY A 317 10.68 -2.44 -12.83
CA GLY A 317 11.83 -1.52 -12.82
C GLY A 317 11.52 -0.14 -13.39
N ILE A 318 10.85 -0.09 -14.55
CA ILE A 318 10.43 1.15 -15.21
C ILE A 318 9.51 1.98 -14.30
N LEU A 319 8.52 1.35 -13.65
CA LEU A 319 7.61 2.06 -12.75
C LEU A 319 8.35 2.77 -11.61
N ILE A 320 9.38 2.14 -11.05
CA ILE A 320 10.20 2.74 -9.99
C ILE A 320 11.05 3.87 -10.54
N GLN A 321 11.71 3.65 -11.68
CA GLN A 321 12.51 4.69 -12.33
C GLN A 321 11.67 5.93 -12.63
N ILE A 322 10.41 5.76 -13.01
CA ILE A 322 9.49 6.90 -13.17
C ILE A 322 9.29 7.65 -11.85
N PHE A 323 8.96 6.95 -10.75
CA PHE A 323 8.80 7.60 -9.44
C PHE A 323 10.08 8.30 -8.97
N GLU A 324 11.23 7.66 -9.13
CA GLU A 324 12.53 8.19 -8.73
C GLU A 324 12.92 9.41 -9.56
N LYS A 325 12.78 9.34 -10.89
CA LYS A 325 13.04 10.49 -11.76
C LYS A 325 12.13 11.67 -11.45
N ILE A 326 10.81 11.43 -11.27
CA ILE A 326 9.89 12.51 -10.91
C ILE A 326 10.30 13.14 -9.56
N LYS A 327 10.64 12.32 -8.56
CA LYS A 327 11.10 12.82 -7.26
C LYS A 327 12.38 13.64 -7.38
N MET A 328 13.40 13.10 -8.04
CA MET A 328 14.69 13.76 -8.25
C MET A 328 14.53 15.11 -8.98
N LEU A 329 13.74 15.16 -10.05
CA LEU A 329 13.50 16.40 -10.78
C LEU A 329 12.72 17.43 -9.95
N ARG A 330 11.77 17.00 -9.10
CA ARG A 330 11.09 17.90 -8.15
C ARG A 330 12.07 18.48 -7.14
N GLU A 331 12.94 17.65 -6.57
CA GLU A 331 13.92 18.07 -5.56
C GLU A 331 14.94 19.04 -6.17
N GLU A 332 15.44 18.76 -7.39
CA GLU A 332 16.29 19.69 -8.14
C GLU A 332 15.58 21.02 -8.37
N LEU A 333 14.33 21.02 -8.85
CA LEU A 333 13.56 22.24 -9.09
C LEU A 333 13.32 23.04 -7.81
N ARG A 334 12.97 22.37 -6.71
CA ARG A 334 12.73 22.99 -5.40
C ARG A 334 13.99 23.62 -4.85
N SER A 335 15.11 22.90 -4.86
CA SER A 335 16.39 23.39 -4.35
C SER A 335 16.80 24.69 -5.06
N LYS A 336 16.65 24.74 -6.40
CA LYS A 336 16.93 25.96 -7.17
C LYS A 336 15.96 27.10 -6.85
N TYR A 337 14.71 26.78 -6.53
CA TYR A 337 13.74 27.79 -6.15
C TYR A 337 14.02 28.34 -4.74
N GLU A 338 14.36 27.47 -3.78
CA GLU A 338 14.78 27.83 -2.42
C GLU A 338 16.01 28.77 -2.46
N GLU A 339 16.99 28.46 -3.32
CA GLU A 339 18.18 29.29 -3.52
C GLU A 339 17.84 30.72 -3.96
N ILE A 340 16.94 30.89 -4.93
CA ILE A 340 16.52 32.22 -5.40
C ILE A 340 15.67 32.95 -4.35
N MET A 341 14.89 32.21 -3.56
CA MET A 341 14.06 32.78 -2.50
C MET A 341 14.88 33.23 -1.29
N TRP A 342 16.07 32.66 -1.07
CA TRP A 342 16.92 32.93 0.09
C TRP A 342 17.05 34.42 0.43
N LEU A 343 17.54 35.23 -0.53
CA LEU A 343 17.74 36.67 -0.31
C LEU A 343 16.43 37.42 -0.06
N LYS A 344 15.37 37.07 -0.79
CA LYS A 344 14.07 37.73 -0.68
C LYS A 344 13.41 37.46 0.67
N ILE A 345 13.48 36.22 1.14
CA ILE A 345 12.87 35.81 2.41
C ILE A 345 13.65 36.42 3.56
N HIS A 346 14.98 36.40 3.50
CA HIS A 346 15.83 37.04 4.50
C HIS A 346 15.46 38.53 4.68
N ASP A 347 15.36 39.29 3.57
CA ASP A 347 14.99 40.70 3.63
C ASP A 347 13.58 40.93 4.17
N VAL A 348 12.60 40.08 3.80
CA VAL A 348 11.23 40.22 4.30
C VAL A 348 11.17 39.93 5.80
N VAL A 349 11.70 38.79 6.25
CA VAL A 349 11.60 38.35 7.64
C VAL A 349 12.30 39.31 8.62
N ILE A 350 13.45 39.89 8.25
CA ILE A 350 14.14 40.89 9.09
C ILE A 350 13.30 42.14 9.33
N ASN A 351 12.46 42.51 8.37
CA ASN A 351 11.64 43.71 8.44
C ASN A 351 10.25 43.47 9.06
N GLU A 352 9.93 42.23 9.44
CA GLU A 352 8.64 41.90 10.06
C GLU A 352 8.62 42.17 11.57
N THR A 353 7.41 42.29 12.12
CA THR A 353 7.17 42.46 13.56
C THR A 353 6.57 41.19 14.17
N PHE A 354 7.04 40.78 15.35
CA PHE A 354 6.67 39.54 16.01
C PHE A 354 5.70 39.77 17.19
N GLU A 355 4.38 39.64 16.95
CA GLU A 355 3.34 39.95 17.95
C GLU A 355 3.31 38.96 19.13
N GLU A 356 3.72 37.71 18.94
CA GLU A 356 3.73 36.74 20.06
C GLU A 356 4.74 37.13 21.16
N LEU A 357 5.74 37.95 20.85
CA LEU A 357 6.65 38.52 21.85
C LEU A 357 5.99 39.60 22.72
N ASP A 358 4.98 40.31 22.20
CA ASP A 358 4.23 41.33 22.96
C ASP A 358 3.52 40.71 24.18
N ILE A 359 3.24 39.40 24.14
CA ILE A 359 2.60 38.65 25.23
C ILE A 359 3.61 38.27 26.33
N ILE A 360 4.91 38.15 25.99
CA ILE A 360 5.93 37.56 26.86
C ILE A 360 6.61 38.61 27.76
N ALA A 361 6.87 39.82 27.25
CA ALA A 361 7.56 40.86 28.00
C ALA A 361 6.97 42.25 27.77
N THR A 362 6.93 43.07 28.84
CA THR A 362 6.42 44.46 28.76
C THR A 362 7.25 45.34 27.83
N HIS A 363 8.55 45.02 27.68
CA HIS A 363 9.44 45.61 26.67
C HIS A 363 10.42 44.53 26.20
N TYR A 364 10.63 44.45 24.88
CA TYR A 364 11.63 43.59 24.27
C TYR A 364 12.32 44.32 23.11
N PHE A 365 13.50 43.84 22.76
CA PHE A 365 14.27 44.31 21.61
C PHE A 365 14.68 43.09 20.80
N VAL A 366 14.29 43.05 19.53
CA VAL A 366 14.82 42.05 18.59
C VAL A 366 16.26 42.45 18.27
N GLU A 367 17.21 41.61 18.67
CA GLU A 367 18.64 41.86 18.44
C GLU A 367 19.09 41.25 17.10
N ASP A 368 18.60 40.06 16.76
CA ASP A 368 18.93 39.36 15.52
C ASP A 368 17.78 38.45 15.06
N VAL A 369 17.64 38.29 13.74
CA VAL A 369 16.65 37.41 13.11
C VAL A 369 17.38 36.52 12.11
N GLN A 370 17.48 35.22 12.42
CA GLN A 370 18.22 34.27 11.61
C GLN A 370 17.25 33.37 10.85
N VAL A 371 17.33 33.40 9.51
CA VAL A 371 16.69 32.39 8.66
C VAL A 371 17.63 31.20 8.53
N GLU A 372 17.17 30.01 8.89
CA GLU A 372 17.99 28.78 8.87
C GLU A 372 17.61 27.86 7.71
N GLU A 373 16.30 27.69 7.46
CA GLU A 373 15.81 26.82 6.40
C GLU A 373 14.65 27.49 5.67
N ILE A 374 14.65 27.35 4.34
CA ILE A 374 13.50 27.65 3.46
C ILE A 374 13.19 26.37 2.71
N ARG A 375 11.94 25.92 2.80
CA ARG A 375 11.49 24.70 2.17
C ARG A 375 10.26 24.94 1.29
N ILE A 376 10.37 24.59 0.01
CA ILE A 376 9.21 24.53 -0.89
C ILE A 376 8.49 23.21 -0.65
N VAL A 377 7.37 23.27 0.08
CA VAL A 377 6.59 22.09 0.47
C VAL A 377 5.82 21.54 -0.72
N ASN A 378 5.13 22.42 -1.44
CA ASN A 378 4.25 22.04 -2.54
C ASN A 378 4.15 23.15 -3.59
N ILE A 379 3.98 22.74 -4.85
CA ILE A 379 3.72 23.64 -5.97
C ILE A 379 2.50 23.07 -6.68
N ASP A 380 1.38 23.76 -6.56
CA ASP A 380 0.14 23.37 -7.22
C ASP A 380 -0.11 24.28 -8.46
N HIS A 381 -1.32 24.25 -9.00
CA HIS A 381 -1.68 25.06 -10.15
C HIS A 381 -1.82 26.58 -9.88
N LYS A 382 -1.91 26.99 -8.61
CA LYS A 382 -2.24 28.36 -8.18
C LYS A 382 -1.23 28.93 -7.20
N ASN A 383 -0.78 28.11 -6.25
CA ASN A 383 0.07 28.51 -5.14
C ASN A 383 1.32 27.63 -5.04
N VAL A 384 2.35 28.24 -4.47
CA VAL A 384 3.54 27.62 -3.92
C VAL A 384 3.40 27.70 -2.41
N ASP A 385 3.41 26.56 -1.74
CA ASP A 385 3.38 26.48 -0.28
C ASP A 385 4.84 26.41 0.24
N LEU A 386 5.21 27.30 1.15
CA LEU A 386 6.55 27.42 1.71
C LEU A 386 6.52 27.28 3.23
N GLU A 387 7.54 26.65 3.76
CA GLU A 387 7.85 26.64 5.19
C GLU A 387 9.22 27.29 5.39
N ILE A 388 9.29 28.25 6.30
CA ILE A 388 10.53 28.95 6.67
C ILE A 388 10.74 28.69 8.16
N SER A 389 11.95 28.35 8.56
CA SER A 389 12.30 28.24 9.98
C SER A 389 13.59 28.97 10.28
N GLY A 390 13.69 29.40 11.52
CA GLY A 390 14.81 30.18 11.98
C GLY A 390 14.76 30.43 13.46
N THR A 391 15.65 31.32 13.89
CA THR A 391 15.83 31.65 15.30
C THR A 391 15.80 33.16 15.48
N LEU A 392 15.12 33.61 16.53
CA LEU A 392 14.93 35.00 16.89
C LEU A 392 15.66 35.29 18.21
N GLU A 393 16.66 36.16 18.18
CA GLU A 393 17.38 36.60 19.37
C GLU A 393 16.72 37.85 19.94
N VAL A 394 16.23 37.74 21.17
CA VAL A 394 15.45 38.78 21.83
C VAL A 394 16.08 39.15 23.15
N LYS A 395 16.27 40.44 23.37
CA LYS A 395 16.57 40.99 24.69
C LYS A 395 15.31 41.45 25.37
N GLN A 396 14.93 40.75 26.43
CA GLN A 396 13.75 41.05 27.23
C GLN A 396 14.11 41.91 28.43
N GLN A 397 13.27 42.91 28.72
CA GLN A 397 13.41 43.75 29.91
C GLN A 397 12.30 43.43 30.92
N TYR A 398 12.71 43.14 32.15
CA TYR A 398 11.83 42.91 33.29
C TYR A 398 11.91 44.11 34.24
N GLY A 399 10.76 44.76 34.46
CA GLY A 399 10.66 46.03 35.15
C GLY A 399 10.53 47.22 34.19
N SER A 400 9.94 48.30 34.66
CA SER A 400 9.80 49.54 33.89
C SER A 400 11.17 50.18 33.62
N SER A 401 11.24 51.12 32.68
CA SER A 401 12.48 51.90 32.47
C SER A 401 12.92 52.67 33.73
N SER A 402 12.01 52.93 34.69
CA SER A 402 12.36 53.50 35.99
C SER A 402 13.00 52.45 36.91
N ASP A 403 12.49 51.22 36.90
CA ASP A 403 13.06 50.11 37.70
C ASP A 403 14.49 49.80 37.22
N MET A 404 14.71 49.81 35.90
CA MET A 404 16.06 49.69 35.33
C MET A 404 17.00 50.78 35.85
N LYS A 405 16.56 52.05 35.92
CA LYS A 405 17.37 53.17 36.41
C LYS A 405 17.67 53.08 37.90
N ASN A 406 16.75 52.52 38.68
CA ASN A 406 16.87 52.38 40.12
C ASN A 406 17.55 51.06 40.55
N GLY A 407 18.06 50.26 39.60
CA GLY A 407 18.70 48.96 39.89
C GLY A 407 17.72 47.87 40.35
N MET A 408 16.42 48.05 40.10
CA MET A 408 15.35 47.11 40.46
C MET A 408 14.83 46.30 39.26
N GLY A 409 15.27 46.62 38.05
CA GLY A 409 14.97 45.85 36.83
C GLY A 409 16.14 44.99 36.37
N THR A 410 15.87 44.06 35.45
CA THR A 410 16.90 43.19 34.84
C THR A 410 16.60 42.97 33.35
N THR A 411 17.62 42.58 32.59
CA THR A 411 17.47 42.14 31.19
C THR A 411 17.98 40.73 31.01
N MET A 412 17.32 39.96 30.14
CA MET A 412 17.76 38.63 29.75
C MET A 412 17.73 38.51 28.23
N ASN A 413 18.75 37.84 27.69
CA ASN A 413 18.78 37.46 26.29
C ASN A 413 18.18 36.06 26.17
N VAL A 414 17.21 35.91 25.28
CA VAL A 414 16.49 34.67 25.04
C VAL A 414 16.40 34.45 23.54
N SER A 415 16.63 33.21 23.14
CA SER A 415 16.58 32.76 21.76
C SER A 415 15.30 31.94 21.56
N TYR A 416 14.49 32.31 20.57
CA TYR A 416 13.23 31.65 20.27
C TYR A 416 13.23 31.07 18.86
N PRO A 417 12.99 29.76 18.67
CA PRO A 417 12.78 29.22 17.35
C PRO A 417 11.43 29.69 16.80
N TYR A 418 11.38 30.01 15.51
CA TYR A 418 10.17 30.39 14.81
C TYR A 418 9.95 29.54 13.54
N ASN A 419 8.68 29.41 13.15
CA ASN A 419 8.26 28.79 11.91
C ASN A 419 7.24 29.68 11.19
N ILE A 420 7.38 29.84 9.88
CA ILE A 420 6.46 30.59 9.05
C ILE A 420 5.91 29.65 7.97
N LYS A 421 4.58 29.59 7.86
CA LYS A 421 3.90 28.85 6.80
C LYS A 421 3.12 29.81 5.93
N THR A 422 3.61 30.05 4.72
CA THR A 422 3.01 31.04 3.81
C THR A 422 2.77 30.46 2.41
N ARG A 423 2.00 31.19 1.60
CA ARG A 423 1.66 30.81 0.23
C ARG A 423 1.93 31.94 -0.75
N ILE A 424 2.62 31.62 -1.84
CA ILE A 424 2.92 32.56 -2.93
C ILE A 424 2.13 32.16 -4.17
N ASN A 425 1.68 33.14 -4.96
CA ASN A 425 0.99 32.86 -6.22
C ASN A 425 1.97 32.38 -7.30
N VAL A 426 1.68 31.27 -8.00
CA VAL A 426 2.56 30.73 -9.07
C VAL A 426 2.76 31.68 -10.25
N SER A 427 1.86 32.65 -10.44
CA SER A 427 1.97 33.68 -11.47
C SER A 427 2.94 34.80 -11.09
N LYS A 428 3.24 34.92 -9.79
CA LYS A 428 4.21 35.86 -9.23
C LYS A 428 5.12 35.13 -8.23
N PRO A 429 5.94 34.17 -8.70
CA PRO A 429 6.65 33.23 -7.84
C PRO A 429 7.71 33.88 -6.92
N LEU A 430 8.05 35.16 -7.15
CA LEU A 430 9.03 35.89 -6.35
C LEU A 430 8.41 37.00 -5.49
N ASP A 431 7.09 37.10 -5.47
CA ASP A 431 6.31 38.11 -4.75
C ASP A 431 5.85 37.49 -3.42
N ILE A 432 6.72 37.54 -2.41
CA ILE A 432 6.44 37.03 -1.07
C ILE A 432 6.01 38.18 -0.16
N VAL A 433 4.91 37.96 0.56
CA VAL A 433 4.42 38.80 1.62
C VAL A 433 4.14 37.88 2.79
N ILE A 434 4.75 38.14 3.94
CA ILE A 434 4.54 37.36 5.16
C ILE A 434 3.58 38.17 6.02
N SER A 435 2.45 37.57 6.38
CA SER A 435 1.53 38.20 7.33
C SER A 435 1.92 37.81 8.75
N LYS A 436 1.69 38.69 9.72
CA LYS A 436 2.09 38.43 11.11
C LYS A 436 1.43 37.18 11.69
N GLU A 437 0.20 36.88 11.28
CA GLU A 437 -0.55 35.70 11.69
C GLU A 437 0.03 34.38 11.14
N GLU A 438 0.97 34.45 10.20
CA GLU A 438 1.66 33.29 9.62
C GLU A 438 2.94 32.93 10.38
N ILE A 439 3.39 33.79 11.30
CA ILE A 439 4.61 33.62 12.10
C ILE A 439 4.24 32.95 13.42
N PHE A 440 4.83 31.78 13.67
CA PHE A 440 4.69 31.04 14.92
C PHE A 440 6.02 31.00 15.65
N ILE A 441 6.05 31.45 16.90
CA ILE A 441 7.20 31.43 17.81
C ILE A 441 6.97 30.35 18.86
N ASP A 442 7.91 29.40 18.95
CA ASP A 442 7.89 28.41 20.02
C ASP A 442 8.50 29.02 21.29
N ASN A 443 7.62 29.45 22.19
CA ASN A 443 7.97 30.01 23.50
C ASN A 443 7.92 28.97 24.64
N SER A 444 7.85 27.67 24.33
CA SER A 444 7.77 26.59 25.34
C SER A 444 9.01 26.45 26.23
N VAL A 445 10.11 27.12 25.86
CA VAL A 445 11.36 27.19 26.64
C VAL A 445 11.21 28.12 27.86
N TRP A 446 10.12 28.90 27.94
CA TRP A 446 9.82 29.83 29.02
C TRP A 446 9.00 29.22 30.17
#